data_AF-A0A0N1BSA5-F1
#
_entry.id   AF-A0A0N1BSA5-F1
#
_cell.length_a   1.000
_cell.length_b   1.000
_cell.length_c   1.000
_cell.angle_alpha   90.00
_cell.angle_beta   90.00
_cell.angle_gamma   90.00
#
_symmetry.space_group_name_H-M   'P 1'
#
loop_
_entity.id
_entity.type
_entity.pdbx_description
1 polymer ?
#
loop_
_entity_poly.entity_id
_entity_poly.type
_entity_poly.pdbx_seq_one_letter_code
_entity_poly.pdbx_strand_id
1 'polypeptide(L)'
;MSKITYTVYFQGNLSNISGRRLSLRDAVETLLGEDGYLFKFRRQGGVQTVLISERSQNSYGGHGRLVPTLLSAPTLDKLREKIVGQAWHGAVAVTDSEYDALVASAESEEE
;
A
#
# COMPACT_ATOMS: atom_id res chain seq x y z
N MET A 1 23.17 2.60 -9.71
CA MET A 1 21.81 2.01 -9.76
C MET A 1 20.88 2.98 -9.06
N SER A 2 19.94 3.60 -9.78
CA SER A 2 18.93 4.45 -9.16
C SER A 2 18.06 3.59 -8.26
N LYS A 3 17.89 4.01 -7.00
CA LYS A 3 17.00 3.32 -6.05
C LYS A 3 15.56 3.55 -6.50
N ILE A 4 14.81 2.48 -6.75
CA ILE A 4 13.37 2.58 -7.07
C ILE A 4 12.66 3.18 -5.87
N THR A 5 11.84 4.20 -6.14
CA THR A 5 11.01 4.89 -5.16
C THR A 5 9.53 4.79 -5.54
N TYR A 6 8.66 4.95 -4.56
CA TYR A 6 7.23 4.70 -4.68
C TYR A 6 6.40 5.89 -4.21
N THR A 7 5.24 6.04 -4.84
CA THR A 7 4.19 6.99 -4.47
C THR A 7 2.95 6.21 -4.05
N VAL A 8 2.35 6.62 -2.93
CA VAL A 8 1.08 6.12 -2.40
C VAL A 8 0.03 7.21 -2.61
N TYR A 9 -1.07 6.87 -3.27
CA TYR A 9 -2.14 7.81 -3.56
C TYR A 9 -3.52 7.13 -3.49
N PHE A 10 -4.58 7.92 -3.35
CA PHE A 10 -5.95 7.41 -3.34
C PHE A 10 -6.44 7.12 -4.77
N GLN A 11 -6.87 5.89 -5.01
CA GLN A 11 -7.40 5.46 -6.30
C GLN A 11 -8.66 6.26 -6.65
N GLY A 12 -8.65 6.89 -7.82
CA GLY A 12 -9.72 7.78 -8.26
C GLY A 12 -9.52 9.26 -7.91
N ASN A 13 -8.46 9.60 -7.17
CA ASN A 13 -8.04 10.98 -6.97
C ASN A 13 -6.50 11.06 -6.91
N LEU A 14 -5.86 11.23 -8.07
CA LEU A 14 -4.41 11.33 -8.18
C LEU A 14 -3.84 12.47 -7.34
N SER A 15 -4.59 13.56 -7.12
CA SER A 15 -4.11 14.68 -6.28
C SER A 15 -4.02 14.34 -4.79
N ASN A 16 -4.66 13.25 -4.34
CA ASN A 16 -4.61 12.82 -2.95
C ASN A 16 -3.46 11.84 -2.72
N ILE A 17 -2.29 12.36 -2.38
CA ILE A 17 -1.05 11.61 -2.16
C ILE A 17 -0.81 11.44 -0.66
N SER A 18 -0.74 10.20 -0.20
CA SER A 18 -0.41 9.84 1.19
C SER A 18 1.11 9.87 1.43
N GLY A 19 1.92 9.64 0.38
CA GLY A 19 3.37 9.85 0.42
C GLY A 19 4.06 9.60 -0.92
N ARG A 20 5.25 10.20 -1.12
CA ARG A 20 6.01 10.16 -2.39
C ARG A 20 7.51 10.00 -2.14
N ARG A 21 8.24 9.45 -3.12
CA ARG A 21 9.67 9.13 -3.04
C ARG A 21 10.00 8.15 -1.91
N LEU A 22 9.04 7.31 -1.56
CA LEU A 22 9.16 6.36 -0.45
C LEU A 22 10.02 5.16 -0.85
N SER A 23 10.72 4.58 0.13
CA SER A 23 11.29 3.26 -0.06
C SER A 23 10.18 2.21 -0.15
N LEU A 24 10.47 1.02 -0.69
CA LEU A 24 9.49 -0.09 -0.72
C LEU A 24 8.88 -0.37 0.66
N ARG A 25 9.70 -0.32 1.72
CA ARG A 25 9.23 -0.53 3.09
C ARG A 25 8.25 0.55 3.50
N ASP A 26 8.63 1.82 3.34
CA ASP A 26 7.83 2.96 3.81
C ASP A 26 6.54 3.10 3.00
N ALA A 27 6.58 2.79 1.71
CA ALA A 27 5.39 2.77 0.85
C ALA A 27 4.38 1.71 1.29
N VAL A 28 4.85 0.50 1.62
CA VAL A 28 3.97 -0.55 2.14
C VAL A 28 3.43 -0.21 3.52
N GLU A 29 4.25 0.36 4.41
CA GLU A 29 3.80 0.77 5.75
C GLU A 29 2.76 1.91 5.67
N THR A 30 2.97 2.87 4.76
CA THR A 30 2.01 3.96 4.49
C THR A 30 0.72 3.39 3.91
N LEU A 31 0.80 2.57 2.86
CA LEU A 31 -0.36 1.98 2.19
C LEU A 31 -1.23 1.11 3.11
N LEU A 32 -0.63 0.23 3.90
CA LEU A 32 -1.37 -0.64 4.82
C LEU A 32 -1.91 0.08 6.06
N GLY A 33 -1.30 1.22 6.40
CA GLY A 33 -1.71 2.08 7.50
C GLY A 33 -2.72 3.15 7.10
N GLU A 34 -3.06 3.24 5.81
CA GLU A 34 -4.00 4.23 5.28
C GLU A 34 -5.32 4.21 6.06
N ASP A 35 -5.95 5.38 6.26
CA ASP A 35 -7.14 5.55 7.10
C ASP A 35 -6.99 5.05 8.55
N GLY A 36 -5.78 4.78 9.02
CA GLY A 36 -5.53 4.30 10.39
C GLY A 36 -5.85 2.81 10.57
N TYR A 37 -5.70 1.99 9.53
CA TYR A 37 -5.70 0.54 9.68
C TYR A 37 -4.43 0.05 10.39
N LEU A 38 -4.55 -0.98 11.23
CA LEU A 38 -3.39 -1.65 11.82
C LEU A 38 -2.99 -2.83 10.96
N PHE A 39 -1.69 -3.07 10.85
CA PHE A 39 -1.17 -4.24 10.17
C PHE A 39 -0.02 -4.87 10.95
N LYS A 40 0.23 -6.15 10.67
CA LYS A 40 1.36 -6.89 11.23
C LYS A 40 1.83 -7.96 10.26
N PHE A 41 3.12 -8.01 10.01
CA PHE A 41 3.75 -9.12 9.31
C PHE A 41 3.98 -10.29 10.26
N ARG A 42 3.64 -11.50 9.82
CA ARG A 42 3.82 -12.72 10.60
C ARG A 42 4.40 -13.83 9.73
N ARG A 43 5.35 -14.57 10.29
CA ARG A 43 5.86 -15.81 9.69
C ARG A 43 5.16 -17.01 10.30
N GLN A 44 4.60 -17.90 9.48
CA GLN A 44 3.98 -19.15 9.91
C GLN A 44 4.25 -20.25 8.87
N GLY A 45 4.68 -21.44 9.29
CA GLY A 45 4.95 -22.54 8.36
C GLY A 45 5.99 -22.21 7.28
N GLY A 46 6.97 -21.35 7.59
CA GLY A 46 8.01 -20.94 6.65
C GLY A 46 7.64 -19.77 5.72
N VAL A 47 6.36 -19.43 5.57
CA VAL A 47 5.88 -18.31 4.74
C VAL A 47 5.59 -17.06 5.55
N GLN A 48 5.79 -15.90 4.93
CA GLN A 48 5.40 -14.59 5.44
C GLN A 48 3.98 -14.25 4.97
N THR A 49 3.17 -13.72 5.86
CA THR A 49 1.83 -13.18 5.57
C THR A 49 1.66 -11.83 6.25
N VAL A 50 0.72 -11.02 5.76
CA VAL A 50 0.29 -9.79 6.41
C VAL A 50 -1.07 -10.03 7.05
N LEU A 51 -1.19 -9.63 8.31
CA LEU A 51 -2.45 -9.50 9.01
C LEU A 51 -2.85 -8.03 8.97
N ILE A 52 -4.11 -7.74 8.70
CA ILE A 52 -4.65 -6.39 8.68
C ILE A 52 -5.89 -6.32 9.58
N SER A 53 -6.14 -5.16 10.16
CA SER A 53 -7.30 -4.97 11.00
C SER A 53 -8.58 -4.96 10.15
N GLU A 54 -9.65 -5.57 10.64
CA GLU A 54 -10.93 -5.57 9.92
C GLU A 54 -11.51 -4.16 9.75
N ARG A 55 -11.11 -3.22 10.61
CA ARG A 55 -11.59 -1.83 10.65
C ARG A 55 -10.45 -0.85 10.87
N SER A 56 -10.67 0.41 10.51
CA SER A 56 -9.76 1.52 10.82
C SER A 56 -9.95 2.02 12.26
N GLN A 57 -9.00 2.84 12.72
CA GLN A 57 -9.14 3.60 13.97
C GLN A 57 -10.40 4.46 14.01
N ASN A 58 -10.81 4.97 12.84
CA ASN A 58 -11.92 5.92 12.67
C ASN A 58 -13.30 5.25 12.72
N SER A 59 -13.35 3.91 12.69
CA SER A 59 -14.60 3.14 12.75
C SER A 59 -15.18 3.09 14.17
N TYR A 60 -16.51 2.92 14.29
CA TYR A 60 -17.18 2.72 15.58
C TYR A 60 -16.66 1.44 16.28
N GLY A 61 -15.88 1.60 17.35
CA GLY A 61 -15.20 0.51 18.05
C GLY A 61 -13.72 0.31 17.69
N GLY A 62 -13.11 1.25 16.96
CA GLY A 62 -11.68 1.27 16.63
C GLY A 62 -11.27 0.14 15.68
N HIS A 63 -9.97 -0.21 15.70
CA HIS A 63 -9.34 -1.09 14.71
C HIS A 63 -10.00 -2.49 14.56
N GLY A 64 -10.71 -3.00 15.57
CA GLY A 64 -11.22 -4.37 15.53
C GLY A 64 -10.10 -5.42 15.59
N ARG A 65 -10.31 -6.61 15.03
CA ARG A 65 -9.36 -7.73 15.10
C ARG A 65 -8.40 -7.72 13.91
N LEU A 66 -7.16 -8.15 14.13
CA LEU A 66 -6.21 -8.48 13.05
C LEU A 66 -6.57 -9.84 12.41
N VAL A 67 -6.84 -9.83 11.11
CA VAL A 67 -7.15 -11.02 10.31
C VAL A 67 -6.06 -11.25 9.25
N PRO A 68 -5.69 -12.52 8.96
CA PRO A 68 -4.72 -12.82 7.93
C PRO A 68 -5.30 -12.54 6.54
N THR A 69 -4.47 -11.96 5.67
CA THR A 69 -4.81 -11.79 4.26
C THR A 69 -4.50 -13.06 3.46
N LEU A 70 -5.01 -13.15 2.23
CA LEU A 70 -4.66 -14.24 1.31
C LEU A 70 -3.24 -14.10 0.73
N LEU A 71 -2.59 -12.95 0.95
CA LEU A 71 -1.24 -12.70 0.45
C LEU A 71 -0.20 -13.36 1.34
N SER A 72 0.67 -14.12 0.68
CA SER A 72 1.83 -14.73 1.30
C SER A 72 3.02 -14.79 0.35
N ALA A 73 4.22 -14.82 0.92
CA ALA A 73 5.46 -14.99 0.17
C ALA A 73 6.54 -15.69 1.01
N PRO A 74 7.58 -16.28 0.39
CA PRO A 74 8.67 -16.92 1.12
C PRO A 74 9.49 -15.94 1.99
N THR A 75 9.60 -14.68 1.56
CA THR A 75 10.36 -13.63 2.26
C THR A 75 9.51 -12.38 2.45
N LEU A 76 9.91 -11.54 3.41
CA LEU A 76 9.16 -10.32 3.72
C LEU A 76 9.25 -9.32 2.56
N ASP A 77 10.40 -9.23 1.89
CA ASP A 77 10.56 -8.31 0.76
C ASP A 77 9.72 -8.75 -0.44
N LYS A 78 9.64 -10.06 -0.73
CA LYS A 78 8.73 -10.59 -1.75
C LYS A 78 7.26 -10.36 -1.40
N LEU A 79 6.90 -10.38 -0.12
CA LEU A 79 5.55 -10.04 0.32
C LEU A 79 5.27 -8.54 0.09
N ARG A 80 6.22 -7.66 0.43
CA ARG A 80 6.11 -6.22 0.19
C ARG A 80 5.97 -5.87 -1.29
N GLU A 81 6.78 -6.50 -2.15
CA GLU A 81 6.66 -6.35 -3.61
C GLU A 81 5.26 -6.74 -4.11
N LYS A 82 4.64 -7.79 -3.54
CA LYS A 82 3.27 -8.18 -3.89
C LYS A 82 2.20 -7.21 -3.37
N ILE A 83 2.46 -6.53 -2.26
CA ILE A 83 1.50 -5.59 -1.64
C ILE A 83 1.40 -4.31 -2.48
N VAL A 84 2.54 -3.82 -2.98
CA VAL A 84 2.57 -2.71 -3.95
C VAL A 84 1.85 -3.12 -5.23
N GLY A 85 1.20 -2.17 -5.88
CA GLY A 85 0.37 -2.38 -7.07
C GLY A 85 -1.02 -2.95 -6.79
N GLN A 86 -1.34 -3.31 -5.55
CA GLN A 86 -2.70 -3.66 -5.13
C GLN A 86 -3.34 -2.50 -4.38
N ALA A 87 -4.67 -2.38 -4.52
CA ALA A 87 -5.45 -1.40 -3.79
C ALA A 87 -5.73 -1.89 -2.36
N TRP A 88 -5.54 -1.01 -1.38
CA TRP A 88 -5.83 -1.22 0.04
C TRP A 88 -6.60 -0.02 0.56
N HIS A 89 -7.83 -0.26 1.03
CA HIS A 89 -8.67 0.79 1.63
C HIS A 89 -8.85 2.04 0.74
N GLY A 90 -8.84 1.84 -0.58
CA GLY A 90 -8.95 2.92 -1.57
C GLY A 90 -7.63 3.59 -1.94
N ALA A 91 -6.50 3.26 -1.31
CA ALA A 91 -5.17 3.71 -1.73
C ALA A 91 -4.40 2.62 -2.50
N VAL A 92 -3.41 3.04 -3.28
CA VAL A 92 -2.49 2.14 -3.99
C VAL A 92 -1.08 2.72 -3.96
N ALA A 93 -0.08 1.85 -3.85
CA ALA A 93 1.32 2.22 -4.04
C ALA A 93 1.78 1.78 -5.43
N VAL A 94 2.44 2.68 -6.16
CA VAL A 94 3.09 2.40 -7.46
C VAL A 94 4.48 3.03 -7.47
N THR A 95 5.33 2.71 -8.44
CA THR A 95 6.62 3.41 -8.58
C THR A 95 6.40 4.87 -8.95
N ASP A 96 7.33 5.75 -8.57
CA ASP A 96 7.23 7.18 -8.92
C ASP A 96 7.10 7.40 -10.44
N SER A 97 7.79 6.59 -11.26
CA SER A 97 7.69 6.64 -12.72
C SER A 97 6.32 6.24 -13.25
N GLU A 98 5.68 5.23 -12.65
CA GLU A 98 4.32 4.83 -13.01
C GLU A 98 3.32 5.91 -12.61
N TYR A 99 3.48 6.49 -11.43
CA TYR A 99 2.65 7.58 -10.95
C TYR A 99 2.73 8.82 -11.87
N ASP A 100 3.95 9.24 -12.22
CA ASP A 100 4.16 10.39 -13.11
C ASP A 100 3.54 10.15 -14.51
N ALA A 101 3.59 8.91 -15.02
CA ALA A 101 2.93 8.55 -16.28
C ALA A 101 1.39 8.60 -16.17
N LEU A 102 0.82 8.19 -15.03
CA LEU A 102 -0.62 8.26 -14.78
C LEU A 102 -1.10 9.72 -14.72
N VAL A 103 -0.36 10.60 -14.04
CA VAL A 103 -0.69 12.04 -13.98
C VAL A 103 -0.65 12.67 -15.36
N ALA A 104 0.42 12.43 -16.12
CA ALA A 104 0.54 12.98 -17.48
C ALA A 104 -0.59 12.49 -18.41
N SER A 105 -1.02 11.23 -18.26
CA SER A 105 -2.15 10.69 -19.03
C SER A 105 -3.47 11.37 -18.66
N ALA A 106 -3.73 11.62 -17.38
CA ALA A 106 -4.95 12.28 -16.92
C ALA A 106 -5.01 13.74 -17.39
N GLU A 107 -3.90 14.47 -17.32
CA GLU A 107 -3.82 15.86 -17.82
C GLU A 107 -4.05 15.95 -19.33
N SER A 108 -3.63 14.93 -20.09
CA SER A 108 -3.81 14.88 -21.55
C SER A 108 -5.25 14.52 -21.98
N GLU A 109 -6.05 13.92 -21.10
CA GLU A 109 -7.47 13.58 -21.37
C GLU A 109 -8.42 14.74 -21.05
N GLU A 110 -7.97 15.73 -20.28
CA GLU A 110 -8.75 16.93 -19.90
C GLU A 110 -8.60 18.09 -20.91
N GLU A 111 -7.68 17.99 -21.88
CA GLU A 111 -7.51 18.92 -23.03
C GLU A 111 -8.33 18.51 -24.27
#